data_AF-A0A3M1L5V6-F1
#
_entry.id   AF-A0A3M1L5V6-F1
#
_cell.length_a   1.000
_cell.length_b   1.000
_cell.length_c   1.000
_cell.angle_alpha   90.00
_cell.angle_beta   90.00
_cell.angle_gamma   90.00
#
_symmetry.space_group_name_H-M   'P 1'
#
loop_
_entity.id
_entity.type
_entity.pdbx_description
1 polymer ?
#
loop_
_entity_poly.entity_id
_entity_poly.type
_entity_poly.pdbx_seq_one_letter_code
_entity_poly.pdbx_strand_id
1 'polypeptide(L)'
;MRTRIVLWGQNENDERVLIAAALNADENKVDIWAFPEYVATESFAQKLTREWRNKAQDIDFPAEHRHWERPLSITEPLLPEELKTDEDGLLTQARSEWHFVVLSNKLKKVFEEEMEELRTRVNELSDFDSEQWERLKEFWEKVQTQMREGNLFREHFDALRKESNALFARMKELRSKADAELKAKSREVFEKFQQAITDIEHKINEGLGLQGLWQDLVKLQREFRESELVREHRNKIWKRLDAAFKEIKNRRFGDEARTAAGSLERLQKRYDGLLAAIQKMERSIKRDHDELAFQRRRIENT
;
A
#
# COMPACT_ATOMS: atom_id res chain seq x y z
N MET A 1 -12.02 -7.88 -31.86
CA MET A 1 -11.37 -8.92 -32.70
C MET A 1 -12.43 -9.86 -33.23
N ARG A 2 -12.16 -10.55 -34.36
CA ARG A 2 -13.16 -11.46 -34.97
C ARG A 2 -13.01 -12.85 -34.36
N THR A 3 -14.11 -13.42 -33.85
CA THR A 3 -14.10 -14.79 -33.28
C THR A 3 -14.73 -15.83 -34.21
N ARG A 4 -14.98 -15.45 -35.47
CA ARG A 4 -15.56 -16.30 -36.53
C ARG A 4 -14.80 -16.04 -37.83
N ILE A 5 -14.51 -17.09 -38.58
CA ILE A 5 -13.90 -17.03 -39.91
C ILE A 5 -14.68 -17.89 -40.91
N VAL A 6 -14.66 -17.46 -42.16
CA VAL A 6 -15.28 -18.15 -43.28
C VAL A 6 -14.29 -18.09 -44.43
N LEU A 7 -14.00 -19.24 -45.03
CA LEU A 7 -13.01 -19.40 -46.10
C LEU A 7 -13.37 -20.59 -46.98
N TRP A 8 -12.84 -20.60 -48.20
CA TRP A 8 -12.97 -21.74 -49.11
C TRP A 8 -11.76 -22.67 -48.98
N GLY A 9 -12.00 -23.97 -49.08
CA GLY A 9 -10.96 -24.99 -49.02
C GLY A 9 -11.31 -26.21 -49.86
N GLN A 10 -10.57 -27.29 -49.65
CA GLN A 10 -10.73 -28.59 -50.28
C GLN A 10 -10.86 -29.68 -49.22
N ASN A 11 -11.65 -30.72 -49.50
CA ASN A 11 -11.73 -31.93 -48.69
C ASN A 11 -10.69 -32.99 -49.14
N GLU A 12 -10.67 -34.15 -48.49
CA GLU A 12 -9.78 -35.28 -48.83
C GLU A 12 -9.88 -35.78 -50.29
N ASN A 13 -11.02 -35.53 -50.95
CA ASN A 13 -11.29 -35.91 -52.34
C ASN A 13 -10.96 -34.78 -53.34
N ASP A 14 -10.27 -33.72 -52.91
CA ASP A 14 -10.00 -32.50 -53.69
C ASP A 14 -11.28 -31.75 -54.15
N GLU A 15 -12.43 -31.99 -53.51
CA GLU A 15 -13.66 -31.26 -53.79
C GLU A 15 -13.71 -29.96 -53.01
N ARG A 16 -14.21 -28.90 -53.65
CA ARG A 16 -14.32 -27.58 -53.04
C ARG A 16 -15.37 -27.57 -51.92
N VAL A 17 -14.99 -27.02 -50.78
CA VAL A 17 -15.86 -26.90 -49.60
C VAL A 17 -15.79 -25.49 -49.02
N LEU A 18 -16.92 -25.01 -48.50
CA LEU A 18 -16.98 -23.79 -47.70
C LEU A 18 -16.75 -24.15 -46.23
N ILE A 19 -15.73 -23.55 -45.61
CA ILE A 19 -15.34 -23.82 -44.23
C ILE A 19 -15.74 -22.62 -43.37
N ALA A 20 -16.49 -22.88 -42.31
CA ALA A 20 -16.84 -21.94 -41.27
C ALA A 20 -16.18 -22.37 -39.97
N ALA A 21 -15.50 -21.47 -39.27
CA ALA A 21 -14.97 -21.78 -37.94
C ALA A 21 -15.31 -20.68 -36.93
N ALA A 22 -15.72 -21.08 -35.73
CA ALA A 22 -16.06 -20.19 -34.63
C ALA A 22 -15.32 -20.57 -33.36
N LEU A 23 -14.82 -19.57 -32.63
CA LEU A 23 -14.23 -19.75 -31.32
C LEU A 23 -15.31 -19.74 -30.24
N ASN A 24 -15.37 -20.83 -29.46
CA ASN A 24 -15.97 -20.87 -28.14
C ASN A 24 -14.90 -20.51 -27.09
N ALA A 25 -14.88 -19.24 -26.69
CA ALA A 25 -13.83 -18.70 -25.82
C ALA A 25 -13.90 -19.21 -24.37
N ASP A 26 -15.09 -19.63 -23.91
CA ASP A 26 -15.28 -20.14 -22.56
C ASP A 26 -14.75 -21.56 -22.40
N GLU A 27 -14.97 -22.41 -23.40
CA GLU A 27 -14.48 -23.80 -23.39
C GLU A 27 -13.08 -23.97 -23.99
N ASN A 28 -12.50 -22.91 -24.55
CA ASN A 28 -11.25 -22.95 -25.32
C ASN A 28 -11.31 -23.95 -26.50
N LYS A 29 -12.45 -23.95 -27.19
CA LYS A 29 -12.71 -24.84 -28.32
C LYS A 29 -13.06 -24.05 -29.57
N VAL A 30 -12.85 -24.68 -30.71
CA VAL A 30 -13.19 -24.17 -32.02
C VAL A 30 -14.15 -25.15 -32.66
N ASP A 31 -15.30 -24.63 -33.03
CA ASP A 31 -16.30 -25.33 -33.82
C ASP A 31 -16.01 -25.07 -35.29
N ILE A 32 -15.91 -26.13 -36.07
CA ILE A 32 -15.59 -26.10 -37.50
C ILE A 32 -16.73 -26.79 -38.23
N TRP A 33 -17.24 -26.13 -39.27
CA TRP A 33 -18.25 -26.67 -40.17
C TRP A 33 -17.72 -26.64 -41.58
N ALA A 34 -17.85 -27.75 -42.31
CA ALA A 34 -17.58 -27.81 -43.74
C ALA A 34 -18.87 -28.12 -44.51
N PHE A 35 -19.14 -27.27 -45.50
CA PHE A 35 -20.28 -27.38 -46.40
C PHE A 35 -19.79 -27.73 -47.80
N PRO A 36 -20.27 -28.82 -48.41
CA PRO A 36 -19.95 -29.14 -49.81
C PRO A 36 -20.41 -28.03 -50.78
N GLU A 37 -19.71 -27.87 -51.92
CA GLU A 37 -20.01 -26.82 -52.91
C GLU A 37 -21.46 -26.85 -53.41
N TYR A 38 -22.06 -28.03 -53.56
CA TYR A 38 -23.46 -28.16 -54.01
C TYR A 38 -24.48 -27.62 -53.00
N VAL A 39 -24.13 -27.55 -51.71
CA VAL A 39 -24.93 -26.94 -50.64
C VAL A 39 -24.57 -25.48 -50.43
N ALA A 40 -23.30 -25.13 -50.66
CA ALA A 40 -22.74 -23.79 -50.50
C ALA A 40 -23.13 -22.82 -51.64
N THR A 41 -24.44 -22.65 -51.86
CA THR A 41 -24.98 -21.66 -52.80
C THR A 41 -24.36 -20.28 -52.57
N GLU A 42 -24.18 -19.49 -53.64
CA GLU A 42 -23.56 -18.16 -53.56
C GLU A 42 -24.28 -17.24 -52.56
N SER A 43 -25.61 -17.36 -52.48
CA SER A 43 -26.42 -16.66 -51.47
C SER A 43 -26.11 -17.08 -50.04
N PHE A 44 -25.87 -18.37 -49.79
CA PHE A 44 -25.53 -18.88 -48.47
C PHE A 44 -24.11 -18.46 -48.06
N ALA A 45 -23.14 -18.58 -48.98
CA ALA A 45 -21.77 -18.14 -48.73
C ALA A 45 -21.68 -16.63 -48.42
N GLN A 46 -22.44 -15.80 -49.13
CA GLN A 46 -22.51 -14.35 -48.85
C GLN A 46 -23.14 -14.05 -47.48
N LYS A 47 -24.25 -14.73 -47.13
CA LYS A 47 -24.87 -14.59 -45.80
C LYS A 47 -23.91 -15.01 -44.69
N LEU A 48 -23.27 -16.16 -44.82
CA LEU A 48 -22.31 -16.65 -43.83
C LEU A 48 -21.11 -15.70 -43.65
N THR A 49 -20.61 -15.15 -44.76
CA THR A 49 -19.46 -14.22 -44.74
C THR A 49 -19.81 -12.83 -44.21
N ARG A 50 -21.02 -12.32 -44.47
CA ARG A 50 -21.43 -10.95 -44.09
C ARG A 50 -22.17 -10.88 -42.76
N GLU A 51 -23.06 -11.83 -42.50
CA GLU A 51 -23.97 -11.79 -41.36
C GLU A 51 -23.41 -12.62 -40.19
N TRP A 52 -23.02 -13.88 -40.45
CA TRP A 52 -22.51 -14.76 -39.39
C TRP A 52 -21.10 -14.39 -38.92
N ARG A 53 -20.16 -14.15 -39.85
CA ARG A 53 -18.77 -13.75 -39.54
C ARG A 53 -18.68 -12.49 -38.66
N ASN A 54 -19.60 -11.55 -38.85
CA ASN A 54 -19.63 -10.28 -38.12
C ASN A 54 -20.47 -10.33 -36.83
N LYS A 55 -20.94 -11.51 -36.41
CA LYS A 55 -21.86 -11.70 -35.27
C LYS A 55 -23.15 -10.86 -35.36
N ALA A 56 -23.64 -10.58 -36.57
CA ALA A 56 -24.86 -9.80 -36.75
C ALA A 56 -26.12 -10.64 -36.54
N GLN A 57 -26.07 -11.92 -36.93
CA GLN A 57 -27.19 -12.85 -36.83
C GLN A 57 -26.69 -14.29 -36.76
N ASP A 58 -27.38 -15.14 -36.00
CA ASP A 58 -27.17 -16.58 -36.07
C ASP A 58 -27.94 -17.15 -37.25
N ILE A 59 -27.28 -18.01 -38.03
CA ILE A 59 -27.79 -18.53 -39.29
C ILE A 59 -28.03 -20.02 -39.11
N ASP A 60 -29.21 -20.49 -39.52
CA ASP A 60 -29.49 -21.92 -39.59
C ASP A 60 -28.62 -22.58 -40.66
N PHE A 61 -27.84 -23.56 -40.24
CA PHE A 61 -26.96 -24.30 -41.15
C PHE A 61 -27.76 -25.35 -41.95
N PRO A 62 -27.45 -25.53 -43.24
CA PRO A 62 -28.01 -26.61 -44.05
C PRO A 62 -27.82 -27.98 -43.39
N ALA A 63 -28.77 -28.90 -43.58
CA ALA A 63 -28.73 -30.23 -42.96
C ALA A 63 -27.48 -31.04 -43.34
N GLU A 64 -26.96 -30.85 -44.56
CA GLU A 64 -25.77 -31.52 -45.06
C GLU A 64 -24.51 -30.68 -44.80
N HIS A 65 -23.90 -30.91 -43.64
CA HIS A 65 -22.61 -30.36 -43.25
C HIS A 65 -21.83 -31.37 -42.41
N ARG A 66 -20.51 -31.25 -42.40
CA ARG A 66 -19.65 -31.92 -41.42
C ARG A 66 -19.32 -30.94 -40.30
N HIS A 67 -19.28 -31.43 -39.07
CA HIS A 67 -18.95 -30.64 -37.89
C HIS A 67 -17.82 -31.30 -37.11
N TRP A 68 -16.84 -30.49 -36.71
CA TRP A 68 -15.76 -30.90 -35.80
C TRP A 68 -15.65 -29.90 -34.67
N GLU A 69 -15.36 -30.43 -33.49
CA GLU A 69 -15.07 -29.65 -32.29
C GLU A 69 -13.62 -29.97 -31.89
N ARG A 70 -12.77 -28.93 -31.82
CA ARG A 70 -11.34 -29.10 -31.54
C ARG A 70 -10.86 -28.12 -30.46
N PRO A 71 -9.93 -28.53 -29.59
CA PRO A 71 -9.29 -27.59 -28.68
C PRO A 71 -8.46 -26.57 -29.47
N LEU A 72 -8.51 -25.31 -29.05
CA LEU A 72 -7.61 -24.30 -29.60
C LEU A 72 -6.19 -24.55 -29.07
N SER A 73 -5.26 -24.84 -29.99
CA SER A 73 -3.86 -25.15 -29.69
C SER A 73 -2.91 -24.23 -30.46
N ILE A 74 -1.79 -23.85 -29.83
CA ILE A 74 -0.76 -23.00 -30.45
C ILE A 74 0.03 -23.80 -31.49
N THR A 75 0.24 -25.09 -31.24
CA THR A 75 1.13 -25.96 -32.02
C THR A 75 0.41 -26.74 -33.10
N GLU A 76 -0.89 -27.00 -32.92
CA GLU A 76 -1.68 -27.76 -33.89
C GLU A 76 -2.33 -26.84 -34.93
N PRO A 77 -2.57 -27.36 -36.15
CA PRO A 77 -3.37 -26.64 -37.15
C PRO A 77 -4.80 -26.43 -36.65
N LEU A 78 -5.40 -25.32 -37.06
CA LEU A 78 -6.79 -24.99 -36.69
C LEU A 78 -7.78 -25.97 -37.33
N LEU A 79 -7.48 -26.41 -38.55
CA LEU A 79 -8.35 -27.30 -39.32
C LEU A 79 -7.95 -28.78 -39.13
N PRO A 80 -8.89 -29.73 -39.25
CA PRO A 80 -8.59 -31.15 -39.32
C PRO A 80 -7.70 -31.49 -40.53
N GLU A 81 -6.98 -32.61 -40.47
CA GLU A 81 -6.14 -33.09 -41.59
C GLU A 81 -6.95 -33.33 -42.88
N GLU A 82 -8.26 -33.56 -42.75
CA GLU A 82 -9.20 -33.77 -43.85
C GLU A 82 -9.45 -32.51 -44.71
N LEU A 83 -9.09 -31.31 -44.20
CA LEU A 83 -9.39 -30.03 -44.83
C LEU A 83 -8.12 -29.26 -45.18
N LYS A 84 -8.00 -28.85 -46.45
CA LYS A 84 -6.90 -28.02 -46.96
C LYS A 84 -7.41 -26.67 -47.43
N THR A 85 -6.57 -25.64 -47.32
CA THR A 85 -6.92 -24.28 -47.74
C THR A 85 -5.72 -23.58 -48.33
N ASP A 86 -5.95 -22.68 -49.28
CA ASP A 86 -4.90 -21.82 -49.83
C ASP A 86 -4.66 -20.56 -48.96
N GLU A 87 -5.50 -20.32 -47.94
CA GLU A 87 -5.52 -19.13 -47.09
C GLU A 87 -4.85 -19.34 -45.72
N ASP A 88 -3.70 -20.02 -45.67
CA ASP A 88 -2.98 -20.34 -44.42
C ASP A 88 -2.62 -19.12 -43.56
N GLY A 89 -2.40 -17.96 -44.20
CA GLY A 89 -2.15 -16.70 -43.51
C GLY A 89 -3.34 -16.23 -42.66
N LEU A 90 -4.56 -16.38 -43.17
CA LEU A 90 -5.78 -16.02 -42.45
C LEU A 90 -6.06 -16.97 -41.28
N LEU A 91 -5.80 -18.26 -41.45
CA LEU A 91 -5.88 -19.25 -40.37
C LEU A 91 -4.89 -18.95 -39.25
N THR A 92 -3.64 -18.62 -39.60
CA THR A 92 -2.59 -18.28 -38.63
C THR A 92 -2.94 -17.01 -37.85
N GLN A 93 -3.41 -15.96 -38.54
CA GLN A 93 -3.87 -14.73 -37.88
C GLN A 93 -5.06 -15.00 -36.96
N ALA A 94 -6.07 -15.73 -37.44
CA ALA A 94 -7.25 -16.08 -36.65
C ALA A 94 -6.86 -16.87 -35.39
N ARG A 95 -5.97 -17.86 -35.52
CA ARG A 95 -5.46 -18.64 -34.39
C ARG A 95 -4.79 -17.77 -33.34
N SER A 96 -3.96 -16.81 -33.74
CA SER A 96 -3.30 -15.86 -32.82
C SER A 96 -4.29 -14.92 -32.14
N GLU A 97 -5.22 -14.33 -32.91
CA GLU A 97 -6.29 -13.47 -32.37
C GLU A 97 -7.17 -14.24 -31.37
N TRP A 98 -7.51 -15.50 -31.69
CA TRP A 98 -8.36 -16.33 -30.85
C TRP A 98 -7.67 -16.76 -29.56
N HIS A 99 -6.37 -17.09 -29.62
CA HIS A 99 -5.58 -17.34 -28.40
C HIS A 99 -5.59 -16.13 -27.48
N PHE A 100 -5.37 -14.95 -28.04
CA PHE A 100 -5.44 -13.73 -27.26
C PHE A 100 -6.84 -13.50 -26.66
N VAL A 101 -7.92 -13.74 -27.41
CA VAL A 101 -9.30 -13.65 -26.90
C VAL A 101 -9.51 -14.58 -25.70
N VAL A 102 -9.11 -15.85 -25.82
CA VAL A 102 -9.24 -16.83 -24.73
C VAL A 102 -8.41 -16.42 -23.52
N LEU A 103 -7.15 -16.06 -23.73
CA LEU A 103 -6.24 -15.64 -22.67
C LEU A 103 -6.80 -14.43 -21.92
N SER A 104 -7.22 -13.40 -22.65
CA SER A 104 -7.75 -12.19 -22.05
C SER A 104 -9.05 -12.44 -21.29
N ASN A 105 -9.94 -13.32 -21.79
CA ASN A 105 -11.17 -13.69 -21.08
C ASN A 105 -10.86 -14.47 -19.79
N LYS A 106 -9.91 -15.42 -19.83
CA LYS A 106 -9.49 -16.18 -18.64
C LYS A 106 -8.86 -15.27 -17.60
N LEU A 107 -7.94 -14.40 -18.00
CA LEU A 107 -7.30 -13.43 -17.11
C LEU A 107 -8.32 -12.48 -16.50
N LYS A 108 -9.28 -12.00 -17.29
CA LYS A 108 -10.37 -11.17 -16.78
C LYS A 108 -11.14 -11.87 -15.66
N LYS A 109 -11.59 -13.12 -15.88
CA LYS A 109 -12.34 -13.88 -14.85
C LYS A 109 -11.55 -14.00 -13.55
N VAL A 110 -10.27 -14.37 -13.63
CA VAL A 110 -9.39 -14.46 -12.45
C VAL A 110 -9.26 -13.12 -11.73
N PHE A 111 -9.08 -12.02 -12.48
CA PHE A 111 -8.99 -10.69 -11.88
C PHE A 111 -10.32 -10.20 -11.31
N GLU A 112 -11.45 -10.54 -11.90
CA GLU A 112 -12.79 -10.23 -11.36
C GLU A 112 -13.04 -10.98 -10.05
N GLU A 113 -12.63 -12.24 -9.94
CA GLU A 113 -12.70 -13.02 -8.69
C GLU A 113 -11.82 -12.39 -7.59
N GLU A 114 -10.54 -12.13 -7.88
CA GLU A 114 -9.62 -11.48 -6.92
C GLU A 114 -10.11 -10.07 -6.54
N MET A 115 -10.70 -9.32 -7.48
CA MET A 115 -11.28 -8.01 -7.22
C MET A 115 -12.48 -8.08 -6.29
N GLU A 116 -13.40 -9.04 -6.49
CA GLU A 116 -14.57 -9.19 -5.63
C GLU A 116 -14.18 -9.61 -4.20
N GLU A 117 -13.13 -10.42 -4.05
CA GLU A 117 -12.55 -10.72 -2.73
C GLU A 117 -12.00 -9.46 -2.04
N LEU A 118 -11.20 -8.66 -2.76
CA LEU A 118 -10.66 -7.40 -2.25
C LEU A 118 -11.77 -6.40 -1.91
N ARG A 119 -12.78 -6.31 -2.77
CA ARG A 119 -13.95 -5.48 -2.58
C ARG A 119 -14.69 -5.85 -1.31
N THR A 120 -14.93 -7.14 -1.09
CA THR A 120 -15.61 -7.64 0.12
C THR A 120 -14.84 -7.24 1.37
N ARG A 121 -13.52 -7.51 1.40
CA ARG A 121 -12.67 -7.14 2.54
C ARG A 121 -12.64 -5.64 2.81
N VAL A 122 -12.43 -4.82 1.77
CA VAL A 122 -12.44 -3.35 1.89
C VAL A 122 -13.82 -2.83 2.32
N ASN A 123 -14.89 -3.54 1.94
CA ASN A 123 -16.24 -3.16 2.32
C ASN A 123 -16.59 -3.45 3.79
N GLU A 124 -15.91 -4.42 4.40
CA GLU A 124 -16.05 -4.78 5.82
C GLU A 124 -15.21 -3.90 6.75
N LEU A 125 -14.21 -3.18 6.22
CA LEU A 125 -13.35 -2.31 7.03
C LEU A 125 -14.13 -1.13 7.64
N SER A 126 -14.04 -1.00 8.97
CA SER A 126 -14.44 0.20 9.72
C SER A 126 -13.37 1.29 9.68
N ASP A 127 -12.10 0.89 9.66
CA ASP A 127 -10.93 1.76 9.79
C ASP A 127 -9.93 1.50 8.67
N PHE A 128 -9.02 2.45 8.48
CA PHE A 128 -7.96 2.27 7.49
C PHE A 128 -7.04 1.11 7.88
N ASP A 129 -6.89 0.16 6.96
CA ASP A 129 -5.99 -0.97 7.08
C ASP A 129 -4.85 -0.84 6.07
N SER A 130 -3.61 -0.80 6.56
CA SER A 130 -2.42 -0.69 5.71
C SER A 130 -2.15 -1.96 4.90
N GLU A 131 -2.46 -3.13 5.44
CA GLU A 131 -2.25 -4.41 4.76
C GLU A 131 -3.19 -4.54 3.56
N GLN A 132 -4.49 -4.21 3.74
CA GLN A 132 -5.43 -4.23 2.62
C GLN A 132 -5.07 -3.21 1.55
N TRP A 133 -4.47 -2.08 1.93
CA TRP A 133 -4.00 -1.06 1.00
C TRP A 133 -2.84 -1.57 0.13
N GLU A 134 -1.87 -2.25 0.74
CA GLU A 134 -0.76 -2.87 0.01
C GLU A 134 -1.26 -3.96 -0.94
N ARG A 135 -2.17 -4.84 -0.48
CA ARG A 135 -2.78 -5.88 -1.33
C ARG A 135 -3.49 -5.31 -2.56
N LEU A 136 -4.24 -4.21 -2.39
CA LEU A 136 -4.91 -3.54 -3.50
C LEU A 136 -3.92 -2.93 -4.51
N LYS A 137 -2.77 -2.42 -4.05
CA LYS A 137 -1.69 -1.96 -4.94
C LYS A 137 -1.05 -3.12 -5.69
N GLU A 138 -0.71 -4.21 -5.01
CA GLU A 138 -0.12 -5.40 -5.62
C GLU A 138 -1.04 -5.96 -6.71
N PHE A 139 -2.35 -6.08 -6.42
CA PHE A 139 -3.35 -6.46 -7.43
C PHE A 139 -3.31 -5.52 -8.64
N TRP A 140 -3.31 -4.21 -8.41
CA TRP A 140 -3.31 -3.24 -9.50
C TRP A 140 -2.03 -3.29 -10.33
N GLU A 141 -0.88 -3.53 -9.72
CA GLU A 141 0.39 -3.76 -10.42
C GLU A 141 0.35 -5.01 -11.31
N LYS A 142 -0.28 -6.11 -10.85
CA LYS A 142 -0.50 -7.32 -11.68
C LYS A 142 -1.34 -7.00 -12.91
N VAL A 143 -2.48 -6.32 -12.73
CA VAL A 143 -3.38 -5.93 -13.84
C VAL A 143 -2.68 -5.01 -14.83
N GLN A 144 -1.91 -4.02 -14.35
CA GLN A 144 -1.13 -3.14 -15.21
C GLN A 144 -0.05 -3.89 -15.99
N THR A 145 0.61 -4.86 -15.36
CA THR A 145 1.63 -5.69 -16.02
C THR A 145 1.02 -6.47 -17.17
N GLN A 146 -0.12 -7.15 -16.94
CA GLN A 146 -0.83 -7.90 -17.98
C GLN A 146 -1.32 -7.01 -19.13
N MET A 147 -1.71 -5.76 -18.86
CA MET A 147 -2.06 -4.80 -19.90
C MET A 147 -0.84 -4.36 -20.72
N ARG A 148 0.32 -4.13 -20.07
CA ARG A 148 1.56 -3.76 -20.77
C ARG A 148 2.10 -4.90 -21.63
N GLU A 149 1.96 -6.14 -21.16
CA GLU A 149 2.31 -7.34 -21.91
C GLU A 149 1.36 -7.59 -23.09
N GLY A 150 0.25 -6.85 -23.16
CA GLY A 150 -0.73 -6.99 -24.23
C GLY A 150 -1.52 -8.29 -24.14
N ASN A 151 -1.76 -8.80 -22.92
CA ASN A 151 -2.55 -10.00 -22.63
C ASN A 151 -4.01 -9.70 -22.26
N LEU A 152 -4.36 -8.42 -22.10
CA LEU A 152 -5.70 -7.96 -21.76
C LEU A 152 -6.29 -7.05 -22.83
N PHE A 153 -7.58 -7.22 -23.13
CA PHE A 153 -8.35 -6.22 -23.84
C PHE A 153 -8.41 -4.92 -23.04
N ARG A 154 -8.36 -3.80 -23.75
CA ARG A 154 -8.50 -2.47 -23.16
C ARG A 154 -9.81 -2.31 -22.39
N GLU A 155 -10.91 -2.86 -22.90
CA GLU A 155 -12.20 -2.82 -22.22
C GLU A 155 -12.17 -3.55 -20.86
N HIS A 156 -11.50 -4.71 -20.79
CA HIS A 156 -11.33 -5.46 -19.54
C HIS A 156 -10.48 -4.67 -18.54
N PHE A 157 -9.39 -4.09 -19.02
CA PHE A 157 -8.53 -3.23 -18.22
C PHE A 157 -9.27 -2.00 -17.68
N ASP A 158 -10.06 -1.32 -18.52
CA ASP A 158 -10.80 -0.13 -18.13
C ASP A 158 -11.89 -0.45 -17.07
N ALA A 159 -12.53 -1.62 -17.18
CA ALA A 159 -13.46 -2.11 -16.16
C ALA A 159 -12.76 -2.34 -14.80
N LEU A 160 -11.69 -3.15 -14.79
CA LEU A 160 -10.90 -3.43 -13.57
C LEU A 160 -10.34 -2.13 -12.97
N ARG A 161 -9.89 -1.19 -13.80
CA ARG A 161 -9.39 0.12 -13.36
C ARG A 161 -10.46 0.92 -12.63
N LYS A 162 -11.68 0.95 -13.15
CA LYS A 162 -12.79 1.70 -12.55
C LYS A 162 -13.10 1.15 -11.16
N GLU A 163 -13.11 -0.17 -11.02
CA GLU A 163 -13.35 -0.84 -9.74
C GLU A 163 -12.20 -0.64 -8.75
N SER A 164 -10.94 -0.84 -9.16
CA SER A 164 -9.77 -0.54 -8.32
C SER A 164 -9.80 0.90 -7.81
N ASN A 165 -10.11 1.87 -8.67
CA ASN A 165 -10.18 3.28 -8.28
C ASN A 165 -11.26 3.53 -7.22
N ALA A 166 -12.41 2.86 -7.33
CA ALA A 166 -13.47 2.96 -6.33
C ALA A 166 -13.02 2.43 -4.97
N LEU A 167 -12.32 1.28 -4.94
CA LEU A 167 -11.75 0.73 -3.70
C LEU A 167 -10.69 1.66 -3.09
N PHE A 168 -9.77 2.19 -3.91
CA PHE A 168 -8.78 3.16 -3.45
C PHE A 168 -9.42 4.44 -2.89
N ALA A 169 -10.49 4.94 -3.51
CA ALA A 169 -11.22 6.10 -3.01
C ALA A 169 -11.82 5.82 -1.63
N ARG A 170 -12.49 4.68 -1.47
CA ARG A 170 -13.05 4.26 -0.17
C ARG A 170 -11.99 4.14 0.91
N MET A 171 -10.85 3.50 0.63
CA MET A 171 -9.76 3.40 1.62
C MET A 171 -9.17 4.77 1.99
N LYS A 172 -9.06 5.69 1.04
CA LYS A 172 -8.63 7.07 1.31
C LYS A 172 -9.62 7.81 2.19
N GLU A 173 -10.92 7.58 2.01
CA GLU A 173 -11.95 8.14 2.89
C GLU A 173 -11.81 7.61 4.33
N LEU A 174 -11.62 6.30 4.51
CA LEU A 174 -11.38 5.72 5.85
C LEU A 174 -10.15 6.34 6.53
N ARG A 175 -9.04 6.51 5.77
CA ARG A 175 -7.84 7.18 6.28
C ARG A 175 -8.12 8.63 6.67
N SER A 176 -8.83 9.37 5.82
CA SER A 176 -9.17 10.77 6.09
C SER A 176 -10.09 10.90 7.31
N LYS A 177 -11.00 9.95 7.54
CA LYS A 177 -11.86 9.91 8.73
C LYS A 177 -11.02 9.68 9.99
N ALA A 178 -10.15 8.68 10.00
CA ALA A 178 -9.25 8.41 11.12
C ALA A 178 -8.35 9.63 11.45
N ASP A 179 -7.78 10.28 10.43
CA ASP A 179 -6.99 11.50 10.60
C ASP A 179 -7.81 12.67 11.17
N ALA A 180 -9.07 12.81 10.75
CA ALA A 180 -9.98 13.85 11.25
C ALA A 180 -10.38 13.60 12.70
N GLU A 181 -10.69 12.36 13.06
CA GLU A 181 -11.03 11.98 14.44
C GLU A 181 -9.85 12.17 15.39
N LEU A 182 -8.64 11.77 14.98
CA LEU A 182 -7.42 12.00 15.75
C LEU A 182 -7.19 13.50 15.95
N LYS A 183 -7.35 14.33 14.91
CA LYS A 183 -7.26 15.80 15.03
C LYS A 183 -8.32 16.36 15.97
N ALA A 184 -9.57 15.89 15.91
CA ALA A 184 -10.64 16.35 16.78
C ALA A 184 -10.34 16.03 18.25
N LYS A 185 -10.01 14.76 18.56
CA LYS A 185 -9.58 14.32 19.91
C LYS A 185 -8.37 15.12 20.40
N SER A 186 -7.37 15.29 19.54
CA SER A 186 -6.18 16.08 19.86
C SER A 186 -6.49 17.54 20.11
N ARG A 187 -7.50 18.12 19.45
CA ARG A 187 -7.92 19.52 19.64
C ARG A 187 -8.58 19.71 21.00
N GLU A 188 -9.45 18.81 21.43
CA GLU A 188 -10.09 18.87 22.75
C GLU A 188 -9.05 18.81 23.87
N VAL A 189 -8.10 17.86 23.77
CA VAL A 189 -6.99 17.74 24.73
C VAL A 189 -6.10 18.98 24.68
N PHE A 190 -5.86 19.52 23.49
CA PHE A 190 -5.10 20.75 23.31
C PHE A 190 -5.76 21.94 24.00
N GLU A 191 -7.07 22.15 23.83
CA GLU A 191 -7.81 23.24 24.46
C GLU A 191 -7.78 23.13 25.99
N LYS A 192 -7.90 21.91 26.54
CA LYS A 192 -7.74 21.66 27.99
C LYS A 192 -6.35 22.07 28.51
N PHE A 193 -5.29 21.68 27.81
CA PHE A 193 -3.92 22.09 28.19
C PHE A 193 -3.72 23.60 28.05
N GLN A 194 -4.23 24.22 26.98
CA GLN A 194 -4.13 25.67 26.79
C GLN A 194 -4.81 26.42 27.92
N GLN A 195 -6.00 25.99 28.34
CA GLN A 195 -6.73 26.61 29.45
C GLN A 195 -5.99 26.43 30.78
N ALA A 196 -5.56 25.20 31.10
CA ALA A 196 -4.80 24.93 32.32
C ALA A 196 -3.49 25.72 32.42
N ILE A 197 -2.75 25.86 31.31
CA ILE A 197 -1.53 26.68 31.28
C ILE A 197 -1.87 28.16 31.45
N THR A 198 -2.96 28.65 30.82
CA THR A 198 -3.39 30.05 30.96
C THR A 198 -3.77 30.38 32.40
N ASP A 199 -4.49 29.49 33.08
CA ASP A 199 -4.87 29.66 34.49
C ASP A 199 -3.64 29.70 35.39
N ILE A 200 -2.63 28.87 35.10
CA ILE A 200 -1.34 28.90 35.81
C ILE A 200 -0.61 30.21 35.51
N GLU A 201 -0.47 30.61 34.25
CA GLU A 201 0.16 31.89 33.84
C GLU A 201 -0.48 33.09 34.53
N HIS A 202 -1.81 33.11 34.69
CA HIS A 202 -2.52 34.15 35.43
C HIS A 202 -2.11 34.17 36.92
N LYS A 203 -2.12 33.02 37.60
CA LYS A 203 -1.72 32.92 39.01
C LYS A 203 -0.24 33.27 39.23
N ILE A 204 0.62 32.92 38.25
CA ILE A 204 2.02 33.33 38.26
C ILE A 204 2.10 34.86 38.24
N ASN A 205 1.34 35.52 37.36
CA ASN A 205 1.30 36.97 37.24
C ASN A 205 0.83 37.67 38.51
N GLU A 206 -0.16 37.11 39.20
CA GLU A 206 -0.67 37.58 40.50
C GLU A 206 0.29 37.31 41.67
N GLY A 207 1.36 36.53 41.47
CA GLY A 207 2.37 36.25 42.49
C GLY A 207 1.93 35.25 43.57
N LEU A 208 0.84 34.52 43.34
CA LEU A 208 0.27 33.59 44.31
C LEU A 208 0.97 32.23 44.28
N GLY A 209 1.52 31.79 45.42
CA GLY A 209 1.85 30.37 45.64
C GLY A 209 2.82 29.72 44.64
N LEU A 210 3.93 30.38 44.28
CA LEU A 210 4.90 29.95 43.25
C LEU A 210 5.38 28.50 43.38
N GLN A 211 5.51 27.98 44.60
CA GLN A 211 5.94 26.59 44.84
C GLN A 211 4.84 25.57 44.51
N GLY A 212 3.57 25.89 44.76
CA GLY A 212 2.43 25.07 44.36
C GLY A 212 2.28 25.06 42.84
N LEU A 213 2.36 26.24 42.21
CA LEU A 213 2.29 26.39 40.74
C LEU A 213 3.39 25.62 40.01
N TRP A 214 4.60 25.55 40.58
CA TRP A 214 5.66 24.72 40.02
C TRP A 214 5.29 23.23 40.01
N GLN A 215 4.73 22.71 41.10
CA GLN A 215 4.30 21.32 41.18
C GLN A 215 3.14 21.05 40.21
N ASP A 216 2.22 22.00 40.05
CA ASP A 216 1.12 21.90 39.11
C ASP A 216 1.61 21.87 37.65
N LEU A 217 2.59 22.71 37.27
CA LEU A 217 3.24 22.61 35.96
C LEU A 217 3.95 21.27 35.75
N VAL A 218 4.60 20.72 36.79
CA VAL A 218 5.23 19.38 36.69
C VAL A 218 4.19 18.29 36.48
N LYS A 219 3.04 18.36 37.15
CA LYS A 219 1.91 17.43 36.92
C LYS A 219 1.39 17.57 35.49
N LEU A 220 1.13 18.79 35.05
CA LEU A 220 0.65 19.08 33.69
C LEU A 220 1.65 18.60 32.62
N GLN A 221 2.95 18.70 32.88
CA GLN A 221 3.99 18.18 31.99
C GLN A 221 3.98 16.65 31.90
N ARG A 222 3.68 15.94 33.00
CA ARG A 222 3.54 14.48 32.99
C ARG A 222 2.32 14.07 32.18
N GLU A 223 1.17 14.67 32.45
CA GLU A 223 -0.07 14.44 31.69
C GLU A 223 0.12 14.74 30.19
N PHE A 224 0.83 15.83 29.85
CA PHE A 224 1.17 16.16 28.48
C PHE A 224 2.03 15.10 27.78
N ARG A 225 2.97 14.46 28.51
CA ARG A 225 3.82 13.39 27.93
C ARG A 225 3.02 12.14 27.61
N GLU A 226 2.01 11.85 28.41
CA GLU A 226 1.12 10.69 28.28
C GLU A 226 -0.03 10.93 27.28
N SER A 227 -0.35 12.20 26.97
CA SER A 227 -1.43 12.55 26.07
C SER A 227 -1.15 12.24 24.59
N GLU A 228 -2.16 11.71 23.90
CA GLU A 228 -2.16 11.55 22.45
C GLU A 228 -2.50 12.87 21.76
N LEU A 229 -1.49 13.46 21.11
CA LEU A 229 -1.61 14.74 20.42
C LEU A 229 -0.94 14.68 19.06
N VAL A 230 -1.56 15.37 18.09
CA VAL A 230 -0.90 15.65 16.82
C VAL A 230 0.34 16.51 17.07
N ARG A 231 1.40 16.27 16.29
CA ARG A 231 2.69 16.97 16.38
C ARG A 231 2.55 18.49 16.48
N GLU A 232 1.62 19.09 15.73
CA GLU A 232 1.39 20.54 15.77
C GLU A 232 0.91 21.02 17.15
N HIS A 233 -0.13 20.38 17.71
CA HIS A 233 -0.64 20.68 19.04
C HIS A 233 0.42 20.44 20.12
N ARG A 234 1.18 19.34 19.99
CA ARG A 234 2.27 18.98 20.89
C ARG A 234 3.34 20.07 20.96
N ASN A 235 3.78 20.56 19.81
CA ASN A 235 4.77 21.64 19.73
C ASN A 235 4.26 22.95 20.36
N LYS A 236 3.00 23.30 20.12
CA LYS A 236 2.38 24.52 20.68
C LYS A 236 2.27 24.47 22.21
N ILE A 237 1.81 23.34 22.77
CA ILE A 237 1.73 23.15 24.23
C ILE A 237 3.11 23.16 24.86
N TRP A 238 4.08 22.45 24.28
CA TRP A 238 5.44 22.40 24.80
C TRP A 238 6.08 23.79 24.92
N LYS A 239 5.91 24.66 23.90
CA LYS A 239 6.41 26.04 23.94
C LYS A 239 5.81 26.86 25.07
N ARG A 240 4.49 26.76 25.31
CA ARG A 240 3.83 27.47 26.42
C ARG A 240 4.25 26.90 27.78
N LEU A 241 4.29 25.58 27.93
CA LEU A 241 4.79 24.94 29.16
C LEU A 241 6.21 25.41 29.51
N ASP A 242 7.12 25.39 28.53
CA ASP A 242 8.51 25.85 28.72
C ASP A 242 8.58 27.34 29.11
N ALA A 243 7.76 28.19 28.48
CA ALA A 243 7.65 29.60 28.85
C ALA A 243 7.14 29.79 30.28
N ALA A 244 6.07 29.08 30.68
CA ALA A 244 5.53 29.14 32.03
C ALA A 244 6.55 28.67 33.09
N PHE A 245 7.29 27.59 32.82
CA PHE A 245 8.37 27.13 33.71
C PHE A 245 9.49 28.18 33.85
N LYS A 246 9.89 28.82 32.76
CA LYS A 246 10.87 29.90 32.78
C LYS A 246 10.38 31.08 33.62
N GLU A 247 9.13 31.47 33.46
CA GLU A 247 8.53 32.58 34.21
C GLU A 247 8.49 32.30 35.71
N ILE A 248 8.00 31.12 36.15
CA ILE A 248 8.04 30.75 37.57
C ILE A 248 9.47 30.76 38.10
N LYS A 249 10.42 30.22 37.33
CA LYS A 249 11.82 30.16 37.76
C LYS A 249 12.41 31.55 37.95
N ASN A 250 12.15 32.47 37.02
CA ASN A 250 12.61 33.86 37.14
C ASN A 250 12.00 34.53 38.37
N ARG A 251 10.70 34.36 38.63
CA ARG A 251 10.04 34.96 39.81
C ARG A 251 10.49 34.36 41.13
N ARG A 252 10.82 33.07 41.16
CA ARG A 252 11.24 32.36 42.38
C ARG A 252 12.70 32.62 42.76
N PHE A 253 13.57 32.86 41.78
CA PHE A 253 15.01 32.97 42.00
C PHE A 253 15.62 34.30 41.53
N GLY A 254 14.80 35.23 41.04
CA GLY A 254 15.23 36.51 40.48
C GLY A 254 16.04 36.38 39.18
N ASP A 255 16.42 37.52 38.60
CA ASP A 255 17.34 37.59 37.46
C ASP A 255 18.77 37.12 37.82
N GLU A 256 19.08 36.96 39.12
CA GLU A 256 20.33 36.37 39.62
C GLU A 256 20.52 34.90 39.17
N ALA A 257 19.44 34.20 38.79
CA ALA A 257 19.52 32.84 38.27
C ALA A 257 19.93 32.77 36.78
N ARG A 258 19.90 33.88 36.04
CA ARG A 258 20.27 33.92 34.62
C ARG A 258 21.76 34.20 34.38
N THR A 259 22.46 34.79 35.35
CA THR A 259 23.84 35.24 35.18
C THR A 259 24.77 34.45 36.10
N ALA A 260 25.37 33.39 35.56
CA ALA A 260 26.56 32.69 36.08
C ALA A 260 26.52 32.02 37.47
N ALA A 261 25.71 32.46 38.44
CA ALA A 261 25.79 32.01 39.83
C ALA A 261 25.43 30.52 40.00
N GLY A 262 24.37 30.01 39.37
CA GLY A 262 23.93 28.62 39.58
C GLY A 262 24.83 27.53 38.97
N SER A 263 25.47 27.80 37.83
CA SER A 263 26.43 26.88 37.21
C SER A 263 27.81 27.00 37.87
N LEU A 264 28.22 28.22 38.19
CA LEU A 264 29.52 28.50 38.79
C LEU A 264 29.54 28.06 40.25
N GLU A 265 28.46 28.25 41.03
CA GLU A 265 28.34 27.73 42.39
C GLU A 265 28.25 26.19 42.44
N ARG A 266 27.60 25.55 41.44
CA ARG A 266 27.64 24.08 41.31
C ARG A 266 29.04 23.56 40.95
N LEU A 267 29.74 24.25 40.06
CA LEU A 267 31.12 23.94 39.71
C LEU A 267 32.06 24.19 40.90
N GLN A 268 31.84 25.26 41.66
CA GLN A 268 32.58 25.60 42.88
C GLN A 268 32.40 24.52 43.94
N LYS A 269 31.15 24.11 44.24
CA LYS A 269 30.88 23.02 45.19
C LYS A 269 31.49 21.69 44.77
N ARG A 270 31.54 21.40 43.46
CA ARG A 270 32.26 20.22 42.93
C ARG A 270 33.77 20.37 43.08
N TYR A 271 34.31 21.53 42.75
CA TYR A 271 35.73 21.84 42.87
C TYR A 271 36.22 21.74 44.32
N ASP A 272 35.49 22.34 45.27
CA ASP A 272 35.79 22.28 46.71
C ASP A 272 35.68 20.85 47.25
N GLY A 273 34.68 20.08 46.79
CA GLY A 273 34.53 18.67 47.14
C GLY A 273 35.69 17.80 46.64
N LEU A 274 36.19 18.07 45.43
CA LEU A 274 37.35 17.39 44.87
C LEU A 274 38.64 17.77 45.63
N LEU A 275 38.84 19.05 45.97
CA LEU A 275 39.97 19.50 46.79
C LEU A 275 39.96 18.84 48.18
N ALA A 276 38.80 18.77 48.83
CA ALA A 276 38.67 18.11 50.12
C ALA A 276 38.96 16.61 50.05
N ALA A 277 38.58 15.95 48.94
CA ALA A 277 38.92 14.55 48.69
C ALA A 277 40.43 14.36 48.48
N ILE A 278 41.07 15.22 47.68
CA ILE A 278 42.52 15.20 47.46
C ILE A 278 43.28 15.35 48.78
N GLN A 279 42.92 16.35 49.61
CA GLN A 279 43.56 16.55 50.91
C GLN A 279 43.40 15.35 51.86
N LYS A 280 42.27 14.63 51.79
CA LYS A 280 42.08 13.40 52.58
C LYS A 280 42.95 12.26 52.06
N MET A 281 43.08 12.12 50.75
CA MET A 281 43.96 11.13 50.13
C MET A 281 45.43 11.42 50.45
N GLU A 282 45.88 12.67 50.34
CA GLU A 282 47.24 13.09 50.71
C GLU A 282 47.55 12.79 52.19
N ARG A 283 46.61 13.08 53.09
CA ARG A 283 46.75 12.73 54.51
C ARG A 283 46.76 11.22 54.76
N SER A 284 46.08 10.42 53.94
CA SER A 284 46.14 8.95 54.03
C SER A 284 47.49 8.45 53.57
N ILE A 285 47.94 8.86 52.39
CA ILE A 285 49.23 8.48 51.81
C ILE A 285 50.39 8.85 52.74
N LYS A 286 50.33 10.05 53.35
CA LYS A 286 51.35 10.45 54.32
C LYS A 286 51.39 9.53 55.54
N ARG A 287 50.23 9.16 56.09
CA ARG A 287 50.15 8.20 57.22
C ARG A 287 50.70 6.83 56.82
N ASP A 288 50.37 6.35 55.62
CA ASP A 288 50.88 5.08 55.11
C ASP A 288 52.40 5.13 54.92
N HIS A 289 52.95 6.27 54.47
CA HIS A 289 54.39 6.48 54.37
C HIS A 289 55.08 6.54 55.73
N ASP A 290 54.49 7.26 56.69
CA ASP A 290 55.01 7.37 58.05
C ASP A 290 55.00 5.99 58.75
N GLU A 291 53.94 5.20 58.55
CA GLU A 291 53.84 3.82 59.04
C GLU A 291 54.86 2.90 58.37
N LEU A 292 55.02 2.95 57.04
CA LEU A 292 56.05 2.19 56.34
C LEU A 292 57.46 2.55 56.82
N ALA A 293 57.73 3.83 57.06
CA ALA A 293 59.01 4.28 57.61
C ALA A 293 59.22 3.77 59.03
N PHE A 294 58.19 3.77 59.87
CA PHE A 294 58.23 3.20 61.21
C PHE A 294 58.51 1.68 61.19
N GLN A 295 57.80 0.93 60.35
CA GLN A 295 58.01 -0.52 60.18
C GLN A 295 59.41 -0.83 59.65
N ARG A 296 59.93 -0.05 58.68
CA ARG A 296 61.32 -0.19 58.19
C ARG A 296 62.35 0.02 59.28
N ARG A 297 62.23 1.09 60.08
CA ARG A 297 63.12 1.34 61.23
C ARG A 297 63.04 0.25 62.28
N ARG A 298 61.86 -0.36 62.47
CA ARG A 298 61.67 -1.46 63.40
C ARG A 298 62.35 -2.74 62.92
N ILE A 299 62.29 -3.03 61.61
CA ILE A 299 63.01 -4.15 60.98
C ILE A 299 64.52 -3.94 61.01
N GLU A 300 65.01 -2.72 60.76
CA GLU A 300 66.45 -2.38 60.81
C GLU A 300 67.05 -2.45 62.22
N ASN A 301 66.24 -2.32 63.27
CA ASN A 301 66.67 -2.35 64.67
C ASN A 301 66.41 -3.70 65.40
N THR A 302 65.99 -4.74 64.67
CA THR A 302 65.85 -6.14 65.16
C THR A 302 66.81 -7.06 64.43
#